data_AF-A0A8T4MBG0-F1
#
_entry.id   AF-A0A8T4MBG0-F1
#
_cell.length_a   1.000
_cell.length_b   1.000
_cell.length_c   1.000
_cell.angle_alpha   90.00
_cell.angle_beta   90.00
_cell.angle_gamma   90.00
#
_symmetry.space_group_name_H-M   'P 1'
#
loop_
_entity.id
_entity.type
_entity.pdbx_description
1 polymer ?
#
loop_
_entity_poly.entity_id
_entity_poly.type
_entity_poly.pdbx_seq_one_letter_code
_entity_poly.pdbx_strand_id
1 'polypeptide(L)'
;MITKNNYSADEQQFMCDVCSEAITNPLCPFCLTTEIEAWLTLYPNLRSEILPKLKKYLINIQNKLVEGDNCIKCNKRASVCPYCFTEYVVRELKRMGASELVLKEFIKFFNFDFEHNGYSQKTETLHIY
;
A
#
# COMPACT_ATOMS: atom_id res chain seq x y z
N MET A 1 -17.59 -2.77 -46.71
CA MET A 1 -16.76 -3.70 -45.94
C MET A 1 -16.68 -3.16 -44.53
N ILE A 2 -17.31 -3.84 -43.56
CA ILE A 2 -17.33 -3.44 -42.16
C ILE A 2 -16.16 -4.15 -41.48
N THR A 3 -15.09 -3.44 -41.14
CA THR A 3 -14.02 -3.99 -40.31
C THR A 3 -14.45 -3.94 -38.86
N LYS A 4 -14.65 -5.12 -38.29
CA LYS A 4 -14.99 -5.38 -36.88
C LYS A 4 -13.88 -4.85 -35.97
N ASN A 5 -14.25 -3.99 -35.03
CA ASN A 5 -13.43 -3.71 -33.85
C ASN A 5 -13.36 -4.97 -32.99
N ASN A 6 -12.19 -5.60 -32.92
CA ASN A 6 -11.89 -6.65 -31.96
C ASN A 6 -10.97 -6.06 -30.88
N TYR A 7 -11.56 -5.37 -29.90
CA TYR A 7 -10.91 -5.16 -28.61
C TYR A 7 -11.71 -5.95 -27.57
N SER A 8 -11.23 -7.15 -27.27
CA SER A 8 -11.55 -7.87 -26.05
C SER A 8 -10.30 -8.65 -25.65
N ALA A 9 -9.27 -7.92 -25.24
CA ALA A 9 -8.29 -8.49 -24.32
C ALA A 9 -8.96 -8.39 -22.95
N ASP A 10 -9.45 -9.52 -22.45
CA ASP A 10 -9.90 -9.67 -21.09
C ASP A 10 -8.67 -9.41 -20.21
N GLU A 11 -8.48 -8.18 -19.74
CA GLU A 11 -7.40 -7.85 -18.80
C GLU A 11 -7.70 -8.64 -17.53
N GLN A 12 -6.95 -9.72 -17.31
CA GLN A 12 -7.07 -10.52 -16.09
C GLN A 12 -6.74 -9.63 -14.90
N GLN A 13 -7.77 -9.11 -14.24
CA GLN A 13 -7.62 -8.28 -13.06
C GLN A 13 -7.28 -9.16 -11.87
N PHE A 14 -6.13 -8.89 -11.24
CA PHE A 14 -5.71 -9.59 -10.04
C PHE A 14 -6.33 -8.95 -8.80
N MET A 15 -6.81 -9.79 -7.89
CA MET A 15 -7.47 -9.36 -6.66
C MET A 15 -6.48 -9.24 -5.52
N CYS A 16 -6.73 -8.29 -4.61
CA CYS A 16 -5.97 -8.12 -3.38
C CYS A 16 -6.32 -9.23 -2.37
N ASP A 17 -5.32 -9.93 -1.86
CA ASP A 17 -5.47 -11.00 -0.85
C ASP A 17 -6.06 -10.52 0.49
N VAL A 18 -6.15 -9.20 0.71
CA VAL A 18 -6.59 -8.60 1.98
C VAL A 18 -8.03 -8.09 1.90
N CYS A 19 -8.37 -7.30 0.87
CA CYS A 19 -9.71 -6.71 0.72
C CYS A 19 -10.57 -7.39 -0.34
N SER A 20 -10.01 -8.31 -1.14
CA SER A 20 -10.70 -8.93 -2.27
C SER A 20 -11.21 -7.92 -3.32
N GLU A 21 -10.53 -6.79 -3.49
CA GLU A 21 -10.78 -5.81 -4.55
C GLU A 21 -9.69 -5.89 -5.64
N ALA A 22 -10.02 -5.42 -6.85
CA ALA A 22 -9.07 -5.42 -7.96
C ALA A 22 -7.87 -4.50 -7.68
N ILE A 23 -6.66 -4.99 -7.98
CA ILE A 23 -5.44 -4.20 -7.90
C ILE A 23 -5.30 -3.40 -9.20
N THR A 24 -5.68 -2.13 -9.19
CA THR A 24 -5.62 -1.24 -10.38
C THR A 24 -4.33 -0.45 -10.50
N ASN A 25 -3.55 -0.35 -9.42
CA ASN A 25 -2.27 0.36 -9.35
C ASN A 25 -1.23 -0.52 -8.63
N PRO A 26 -0.65 -1.54 -9.29
CA PRO A 26 0.18 -2.52 -8.61
C PRO A 26 1.55 -1.92 -8.23
N LEU A 27 1.66 -1.42 -7.00
CA LEU A 27 2.92 -1.21 -6.30
C LEU A 27 3.05 -2.26 -5.20
N CYS A 28 4.06 -3.13 -5.30
CA CYS A 28 4.20 -4.21 -4.33
C CYS A 28 4.63 -3.69 -2.94
N PRO A 29 4.26 -4.42 -1.87
CA PRO A 29 4.68 -4.10 -0.51
C PRO A 29 6.20 -3.92 -0.34
N PHE A 30 7.02 -4.63 -1.11
CA PHE A 30 8.48 -4.49 -1.07
C PHE A 30 8.96 -3.10 -1.51
N CYS A 31 8.45 -2.61 -2.65
CA CYS A 31 8.79 -1.29 -3.16
C CYS A 31 8.29 -0.19 -2.20
N LEU A 32 7.08 -0.32 -1.69
CA LEU A 32 6.54 0.62 -0.72
C LEU A 32 7.33 0.59 0.60
N THR A 33 7.79 -0.58 1.05
CA THR A 33 8.64 -0.69 2.24
C THR A 33 9.97 0.05 2.06
N THR A 34 10.58 0.02 0.87
CA THR A 34 11.79 0.78 0.58
C THR A 34 11.56 2.29 0.73
N GLU A 35 10.45 2.82 0.20
CA GLU A 35 10.11 4.24 0.33
C GLU A 35 9.79 4.62 1.77
N ILE A 36 9.06 3.77 2.49
CA ILE A 36 8.74 3.97 3.91
C ILE A 36 9.99 3.91 4.77
N GLU A 37 10.92 2.99 4.49
CA GLU A 37 12.21 2.92 5.18
C GLU A 37 13.05 4.19 4.99
N ALA A 38 13.02 4.77 3.78
CA ALA A 38 13.64 6.05 3.50
C ALA A 38 12.97 7.19 4.29
N TRP A 39 11.63 7.27 4.29
CA TRP A 39 10.88 8.24 5.08
C TRP A 39 11.16 8.12 6.59
N LEU A 40 11.25 6.89 7.11
CA LEU A 40 11.58 6.60 8.52
C LEU A 40 12.99 7.03 8.95
N THR A 41 13.87 7.44 8.04
CA THR A 41 15.15 8.08 8.42
C THR A 41 14.94 9.34 9.26
N LEU A 42 13.80 10.03 9.08
CA LEU A 42 13.39 11.20 9.85
C LEU A 42 12.95 10.83 11.28
N TYR A 43 12.65 9.56 11.52
CA TYR A 43 12.05 9.06 12.76
C TYR A 43 12.79 7.83 13.32
N PRO A 44 14.05 7.98 13.82
CA PRO A 44 14.90 6.84 14.19
C PRO A 44 14.28 5.87 15.21
N ASN A 45 13.52 6.38 16.18
CA ASN A 45 12.84 5.55 17.19
C ASN A 45 11.71 4.72 16.57
N LEU A 46 10.88 5.34 15.73
CA LEU A 46 9.82 4.59 15.02
C LEU A 46 10.43 3.60 14.04
N ARG A 47 11.53 3.96 13.38
CA ARG A 47 12.25 3.10 12.44
C ARG A 47 12.69 1.80 13.08
N SER A 48 13.35 1.84 14.23
CA SER A 48 13.88 0.66 14.90
C SER A 48 12.77 -0.33 15.31
N GLU A 49 11.59 0.20 15.64
CA GLU A 49 10.44 -0.58 16.07
C GLU A 49 9.59 -1.12 14.90
N ILE A 50 9.35 -0.32 13.85
CA ILE A 50 8.42 -0.69 12.78
C ILE A 50 9.08 -1.56 11.70
N LEU A 51 10.37 -1.34 11.38
CA LEU A 51 11.04 -2.09 10.30
C LEU A 51 11.03 -3.62 10.52
N PRO A 52 11.26 -4.16 11.73
CA PRO A 52 11.11 -5.59 11.98
C PRO A 52 9.71 -6.11 11.67
N LYS A 53 8.67 -5.32 11.96
CA LYS A 53 7.26 -5.68 11.67
C LYS A 53 6.97 -5.69 10.18
N LEU A 54 7.45 -4.67 9.44
CA LEU A 54 7.34 -4.62 7.99
C LEU A 54 8.06 -5.81 7.35
N LYS A 55 9.29 -6.13 7.78
CA LYS A 55 10.02 -7.31 7.28
C LYS A 55 9.25 -8.61 7.52
N LYS A 56 8.68 -8.79 8.72
CA LYS A 56 7.83 -9.95 9.03
C LYS A 56 6.58 -10.02 8.14
N TYR A 57 5.94 -8.88 7.90
CA TYR A 57 4.79 -8.77 7.00
C TYR A 57 5.16 -9.18 5.56
N LEU A 58 6.30 -8.70 5.05
CA LEU A 58 6.80 -9.05 3.71
C LEU A 58 7.07 -10.55 3.56
N ILE A 59 7.70 -11.18 4.56
CA ILE A 59 7.94 -12.64 4.56
C ILE A 59 6.62 -13.40 4.50
N ASN A 60 5.62 -12.98 5.29
CA ASN A 60 4.31 -13.63 5.32
C ASN A 60 3.57 -13.55 3.98
N ILE A 61 3.72 -12.45 3.24
CA ILE A 61 3.15 -12.31 1.89
C ILE A 61 3.96 -13.11 0.89
N GLN A 62 5.30 -13.06 0.94
CA GLN A 62 6.15 -13.76 -0.03
C GLN A 62 5.83 -15.25 -0.11
N ASN A 63 5.56 -15.88 1.03
CA ASN A 63 5.21 -17.30 1.12
C ASN A 63 3.82 -17.63 0.54
N LYS A 64 3.01 -16.62 0.21
CA LYS A 64 1.65 -16.74 -0.32
C LYS A 64 1.52 -16.24 -1.77
N LEU A 65 2.59 -15.67 -2.35
CA LEU A 65 2.58 -15.14 -3.71
C LEU A 65 2.50 -16.28 -4.74
N VAL A 66 1.28 -16.77 -4.98
CA VAL A 66 0.97 -17.71 -6.08
C VAL A 66 0.40 -16.94 -7.27
N GLU A 67 -0.38 -15.90 -7.01
CA GLU A 67 -1.07 -15.06 -8.01
C GLU A 67 -0.92 -13.57 -7.67
N GLY A 68 -1.04 -12.70 -8.68
CA GLY A 68 -0.94 -11.23 -8.50
C GLY A 68 -0.46 -10.53 -9.76
N ASP A 69 -0.69 -9.23 -9.88
CA ASP A 69 -0.20 -8.46 -11.02
C ASP A 69 1.28 -8.10 -10.85
N ASN A 70 1.96 -7.73 -11.93
CA ASN A 70 3.33 -7.27 -11.88
C ASN A 70 3.41 -5.85 -11.32
N CYS A 71 4.24 -5.66 -10.29
CA CYS A 71 4.54 -4.35 -9.75
C CYS A 71 5.14 -3.44 -10.84
N ILE A 72 4.54 -2.26 -11.06
CA ILE A 72 5.00 -1.31 -12.09
C ILE A 72 6.45 -0.84 -11.88
N LYS A 73 6.98 -0.92 -10.66
CA LYS A 73 8.33 -0.45 -10.31
C LYS A 73 9.42 -1.52 -10.41
N CYS A 74 9.12 -2.75 -10.00
CA CYS A 74 10.14 -3.81 -9.90
C CYS A 74 9.79 -5.11 -10.62
N ASN A 75 8.63 -5.17 -11.28
CA ASN A 75 8.11 -6.30 -12.03
C ASN A 75 7.92 -7.60 -11.22
N LYS A 76 7.96 -7.53 -9.88
CA LYS A 76 7.61 -8.65 -8.99
C LYS A 76 6.11 -8.68 -8.74
N ARG A 77 5.56 -9.85 -8.45
CA ARG A 77 4.13 -10.04 -8.13
C ARG A 77 3.70 -9.16 -6.94
N ALA A 78 2.55 -8.51 -7.09
CA ALA A 78 1.85 -7.76 -6.07
C ALA A 78 0.49 -8.43 -5.82
N SER A 79 0.37 -9.14 -4.69
CA SER A 79 -0.90 -9.74 -4.26
C SER A 79 -1.66 -8.91 -3.21
N VAL A 80 -1.06 -7.81 -2.75
CA VAL A 80 -1.69 -6.87 -1.82
C VAL A 80 -1.67 -5.48 -2.44
N CYS A 81 -2.83 -4.82 -2.47
CA CYS A 81 -2.95 -3.48 -3.01
C CYS A 81 -2.19 -2.45 -2.13
N PRO A 82 -1.76 -1.32 -2.71
CA PRO A 82 -1.07 -0.26 -1.96
C PRO A 82 -1.87 0.26 -0.76
N TYR A 83 -3.19 0.37 -0.89
CA TYR A 83 -4.08 0.80 0.20
C TYR A 83 -4.00 -0.13 1.40
N CYS A 84 -4.23 -1.44 1.25
CA CYS A 84 -4.18 -2.38 2.36
C CYS A 84 -2.79 -2.44 3.02
N PHE A 85 -1.72 -2.30 2.23
CA PHE A 85 -0.37 -2.25 2.79
C PHE A 85 -0.15 -0.98 3.62
N THR A 86 -0.49 0.19 3.10
CA THR A 86 -0.31 1.47 3.81
C THR A 86 -1.26 1.61 5.01
N GLU A 87 -2.47 1.06 4.94
CA GLU A 87 -3.40 0.95 6.07
C GLU A 87 -2.83 0.09 7.19
N TYR A 88 -2.15 -1.03 6.86
CA TYR A 88 -1.37 -1.79 7.83
C TYR A 88 -0.28 -0.95 8.50
N VAL A 89 0.49 -0.16 7.74
CA VAL A 89 1.54 0.71 8.31
C VAL A 89 0.94 1.77 9.23
N VAL A 90 -0.15 2.43 8.82
CA VAL A 90 -0.87 3.41 9.67
C VAL A 90 -1.34 2.78 10.98
N ARG A 91 -1.88 1.56 10.95
CA ARG A 91 -2.29 0.85 12.17
C ARG A 91 -1.10 0.56 13.09
N GLU A 92 0.03 0.14 12.54
CA GLU A 92 1.23 -0.11 13.35
C GLU A 92 1.80 1.18 13.96
N LEU A 93 1.88 2.27 13.20
CA LEU A 93 2.28 3.58 13.72
C LEU A 93 1.36 4.04 14.87
N LYS A 94 0.04 3.88 14.73
CA LYS A 94 -0.93 4.19 15.80
C LYS A 94 -0.72 3.32 17.05
N ARG A 95 -0.51 2.01 16.87
CA ARG A 95 -0.23 1.08 17.99
C ARG A 95 1.05 1.43 18.75
N MET A 96 2.02 2.01 18.06
CA MET A 96 3.29 2.48 18.64
C MET A 96 3.17 3.88 19.28
N GLY A 97 2.00 4.50 19.25
CA GLY A 97 1.80 5.84 19.80
C GLY A 97 2.48 6.95 18.98
N ALA A 98 2.65 6.75 17.67
CA ALA A 98 3.13 7.81 16.79
C ALA A 98 2.24 9.06 16.93
N SER A 99 2.87 10.23 16.97
CA SER A 99 2.14 11.48 17.14
C SER A 99 1.24 11.77 15.94
N GLU A 100 0.24 12.60 16.16
CA GLU A 100 -0.67 13.04 15.09
C GLU A 100 0.09 13.68 13.92
N LEU A 101 1.16 14.44 14.19
CA LEU A 101 2.01 15.05 13.17
C LEU A 101 2.66 13.98 12.27
N VAL A 102 3.22 12.92 12.86
CA VAL A 102 3.84 11.82 12.11
C VAL A 102 2.81 11.10 11.25
N LEU A 103 1.63 10.82 11.80
CA LEU A 103 0.54 10.16 11.06
C LEU A 103 0.06 11.02 9.89
N LYS A 104 -0.09 12.34 10.09
CA LYS A 104 -0.45 13.30 9.05
C LYS A 104 0.58 13.32 7.93
N GLU A 105 1.86 13.39 8.29
CA GLU A 105 2.94 13.40 7.31
C GLU A 105 2.99 12.09 6.52
N PHE A 106 2.85 10.95 7.19
CA PHE A 106 2.79 9.65 6.52
C PHE A 106 1.68 9.61 5.49
N ILE A 107 0.46 10.02 5.87
CA ILE A 107 -0.69 10.02 4.97
C ILE A 107 -0.47 10.97 3.79
N LYS A 108 0.17 12.13 4.00
CA LYS A 108 0.51 13.06 2.93
C LYS A 108 1.43 12.45 1.87
N PHE A 109 2.40 11.63 2.25
CA PHE A 109 3.34 11.00 1.32
C PHE A 109 2.84 9.67 0.74
N PHE A 110 2.02 8.93 1.49
CA PHE A 110 1.59 7.57 1.17
C PHE A 110 0.06 7.46 1.11
N ASN A 111 -0.61 8.42 0.46
CA ASN A 111 -2.07 8.36 0.29
C ASN A 111 -2.47 7.47 -0.90
N PHE A 112 -2.99 6.28 -0.60
CA PHE A 112 -3.61 5.37 -1.54
C PHE A 112 -5.10 5.15 -1.24
N ASP A 113 -5.66 5.94 -0.31
CA ASP A 113 -7.08 5.95 0.06
C ASP A 113 -7.82 6.99 -0.80
N PHE A 114 -7.89 6.71 -2.11
CA PHE A 114 -8.46 7.61 -3.12
C PHE A 114 -9.97 7.77 -3.02
N GLU A 115 -10.66 6.77 -2.46
CA GLU A 115 -12.11 6.81 -2.25
C GLU A 115 -12.50 7.42 -0.89
N HIS A 116 -11.51 7.81 -0.09
CA HIS A 116 -11.69 8.43 1.22
C HIS A 116 -12.57 7.64 2.19
N ASN A 117 -12.50 6.32 2.14
CA ASN A 117 -13.30 5.41 2.96
C ASN A 117 -12.51 4.76 4.11
N GLY A 118 -11.21 5.05 4.21
CA GLY A 118 -10.28 4.43 5.16
C GLY A 118 -9.56 5.41 6.09
N TYR A 119 -8.22 5.43 5.99
CA TYR A 119 -7.38 6.24 6.87
C TYR A 119 -7.36 7.73 6.52
N SER A 120 -7.76 8.15 5.30
CA SER A 120 -7.83 9.56 4.91
C SER A 120 -9.06 10.28 5.48
N GLN A 121 -10.17 9.56 5.71
CA GLN A 121 -11.37 10.09 6.36
C GLN A 121 -11.10 10.62 7.79
N LYS A 122 -10.13 10.02 8.48
CA LYS A 122 -9.67 10.46 9.82
C LYS A 122 -8.76 11.70 9.78
N THR A 123 -8.28 12.09 8.61
CA THR A 123 -7.47 13.30 8.43
C THR A 123 -8.28 14.51 7.99
N GLU A 124 -9.44 14.32 7.37
CA GLU A 124 -10.35 15.41 6.99
C GLU A 124 -11.02 16.07 8.20
N THR A 125 -11.32 15.30 9.25
CA THR A 125 -11.80 15.84 10.55
C THR A 125 -10.75 16.67 11.30
N LEU A 126 -9.50 16.70 10.81
CA LEU A 126 -8.41 17.51 11.37
C LEU A 126 -8.20 18.83 10.60
N HIS A 127 -9.14 19.23 9.74
CA HIS A 127 -9.10 20.46 8.92
C HIS A 127 -7.79 20.63 8.13
N ILE A 128 -7.45 19.61 7.34
CA ILE A 128 -6.37 19.72 6.36
C ILE A 128 -6.93 19.41 4.99
N TYR A 129 -7.68 20.38 4.45
CA TYR A 129 -7.76 20.78 3.04
C TYR A 129 -8.24 22.24 3.00
#